data_AF-A0A4Q3T2C8-F1
#
_entry.id   AF-A0A4Q3T2C8-F1
#
_cell.length_a   1.000
_cell.length_b   1.000
_cell.length_c   1.000
_cell.angle_alpha   90.00
_cell.angle_beta   90.00
_cell.angle_gamma   90.00
#
_symmetry.space_group_name_H-M   'P 1'
#
loop_
_entity.id
_entity.type
_entity.pdbx_description
1 polymer ?
#
loop_
_entity_poly.entity_id
_entity_poly.type
_entity_poly.pdbx_seq_one_letter_code
_entity_poly.pdbx_strand_id
1 'polypeptide(L)' 'MGERIQDMRLGGMLVEAGKTYKVAGWAPVAEASKNAGPPVWEVVETYLKAKKVIKPVRPNTPKLVGVTGNPGLA' A
#
# COMPACT_ATOMS: atom_id res chain seq x y z
N MET A 1 5.64 22.73 6.66
CA MET A 1 4.74 21.60 7.03
C MET A 1 4.10 21.11 5.74
N GLY A 2 4.05 19.80 5.48
CA GLY A 2 3.47 19.25 4.23
C GLY A 2 4.47 18.69 3.20
N GLU A 3 5.78 18.79 3.46
CA GLU A 3 6.83 18.37 2.52
C GLU A 3 7.47 17.01 2.89
N ARG A 4 6.87 16.26 3.82
CA ARG A 4 7.42 14.96 4.26
C ARG A 4 7.31 13.86 3.20
N ILE A 5 6.31 13.98 2.31
CA ILE A 5 6.04 13.03 1.24
C ILE A 5 6.29 13.73 -0.07
N GLN A 6 7.20 13.18 -0.88
CA GLN A 6 7.66 13.75 -2.13
C GLN A 6 7.91 12.64 -3.16
N ASP A 7 8.03 13.00 -4.45
CA ASP A 7 8.29 12.07 -5.56
C ASP A 7 7.32 10.87 -5.60
N MET A 8 6.02 11.13 -5.35
CA MET A 8 5.00 10.08 -5.38
C MET A 8 4.84 9.54 -6.80
N ARG A 9 5.00 8.22 -6.94
CA ARG A 9 4.89 7.51 -8.22
C ARG A 9 3.96 6.31 -8.12
N LEU A 10 3.17 6.10 -9.16
CA LEU A 10 2.35 4.91 -9.36
C LEU A 10 2.76 4.25 -10.69
N GLY A 11 3.26 3.02 -10.63
CA GLY A 11 3.77 2.33 -11.83
C GLY A 11 4.95 3.06 -12.51
N GLY A 12 5.75 3.81 -11.74
CA GLY A 12 6.88 4.60 -12.23
C GLY A 12 6.52 6.02 -12.71
N MET A 13 5.24 6.30 -12.94
CA MET A 13 4.76 7.62 -13.37
C MET A 13 4.43 8.51 -12.17
N LEU A 14 4.65 9.82 -12.30
CA LEU A 14 4.27 10.78 -11.27
C LEU A 14 2.75 10.75 -11.03
N VAL A 15 2.35 10.86 -9.77
CA VAL A 15 0.95 11.02 -9.39
C VAL A 15 0.47 12.42 -9.81
N GLU A 16 -0.68 12.46 -10.45
CA GLU A 16 -1.33 13.68 -10.96
C GLU A 16 -2.38 14.16 -9.94
N ALA A 17 -2.29 15.41 -9.50
CA ALA A 17 -3.14 15.92 -8.43
C ALA A 17 -4.65 15.94 -8.76
N GLY A 18 -5.01 16.18 -10.03
CA GLY A 18 -6.39 16.29 -10.47
C GLY A 18 -7.06 14.95 -10.84
N LYS A 19 -6.34 13.83 -10.71
CA LYS A 19 -6.79 12.54 -11.22
C LYS A 19 -7.41 11.68 -10.13
N THR A 20 -8.52 11.03 -10.46
CA THR A 20 -9.13 10.03 -9.60
C THR A 20 -8.41 8.70 -9.77
N TYR A 21 -7.87 8.17 -8.69
CA TYR A 21 -7.25 6.84 -8.66
C TYR A 21 -8.18 5.86 -7.96
N LYS A 22 -8.31 4.65 -8.54
CA LYS A 22 -8.97 3.55 -7.85
C LYS A 22 -8.03 3.02 -6.77
N VAL A 23 -8.47 3.12 -5.52
CA VAL A 23 -7.75 2.63 -4.34
C VAL A 23 -8.54 1.52 -3.67
N ALA A 24 -7.83 0.59 -3.03
CA ALA A 24 -8.42 -0.44 -2.18
C ALA A 24 -7.72 -0.38 -0.82
N GLY A 25 -8.50 -0.48 0.25
CA GLY A 25 -8.02 -0.52 1.62
C GLY A 25 -8.85 -1.51 2.42
N TRP A 26 -8.24 -2.03 3.48
CA TRP A 26 -8.92 -2.83 4.49
C TRP A 26 -8.72 -2.15 5.86
N ALA A 27 -9.57 -2.47 6.83
CA ALA A 27 -9.64 -1.72 8.10
C ALA A 27 -9.80 -0.20 7.88
N PRO A 28 -10.88 0.23 7.18
CA PRO A 28 -11.05 1.62 6.83
C PRO A 28 -11.20 2.49 8.08
N VAL A 29 -10.46 3.59 8.10
CA VAL A 29 -10.60 4.66 9.10
C VAL A 29 -11.83 5.53 8.80
N ALA A 30 -12.27 5.57 7.54
CA ALA A 30 -13.47 6.28 7.13
C ALA A 30 -14.73 5.48 7.49
N GLU A 31 -15.62 6.07 8.30
CA GLU A 31 -16.89 5.46 8.72
C GLU A 31 -17.74 4.97 7.55
N ALA A 32 -17.76 5.74 6.44
CA ALA A 32 -18.51 5.39 5.24
C ALA A 32 -18.09 4.04 4.61
N SER A 33 -16.92 3.51 4.97
CA SER A 33 -16.41 2.23 4.48
C SER A 33 -16.36 1.15 5.55
N LYS A 34 -16.88 1.38 6.76
CA LYS A 34 -16.77 0.46 7.91
C LYS A 34 -17.20 -0.97 7.62
N ASN A 35 -18.20 -1.15 6.75
CA ASN A 35 -18.71 -2.46 6.32
C ASN A 35 -18.46 -2.74 4.82
N ALA A 36 -17.47 -2.06 4.23
CA ALA A 36 -17.18 -2.19 2.81
C ALA A 36 -16.38 -3.46 2.51
N GLY A 37 -16.97 -4.34 1.71
CA GLY A 37 -16.33 -5.55 1.21
C GLY A 37 -16.19 -6.66 2.25
N PRO A 38 -15.74 -7.85 1.82
CA PRO A 38 -15.43 -8.93 2.75
C PRO A 38 -14.23 -8.56 3.61
N PRO A 39 -14.07 -9.21 4.78
CA PRO A 39 -12.88 -9.02 5.58
C PRO A 39 -11.62 -9.47 4.81
N VAL A 40 -10.48 -8.85 5.12
CA VAL A 40 -9.23 -9.05 4.36
C VAL A 40 -8.79 -10.51 4.31
N TRP A 41 -9.05 -11.29 5.37
CA TRP A 41 -8.64 -12.68 5.45
C TRP A 41 -9.36 -13.56 4.41
N GLU A 42 -10.62 -13.30 4.08
CA GLU A 42 -11.35 -14.03 3.03
C GLU A 42 -10.78 -13.74 1.64
N VAL A 43 -10.36 -12.49 1.40
CA VAL A 43 -9.71 -12.08 0.14
C VAL A 43 -8.35 -12.79 -0.01
N VAL A 44 -7.55 -12.78 1.06
CA VAL A 44 -6.25 -13.44 1.08
C VAL A 44 -6.39 -14.96 0.93
N GLU A 45 -7.33 -15.58 1.64
CA GLU A 45 -7.60 -17.03 1.53
C GLU A 45 -7.96 -17.41 0.09
N THR A 46 -8.86 -16.66 -0.54
CA THR A 46 -9.26 -16.88 -1.93
C THR A 46 -8.05 -16.80 -2.87
N TYR A 47 -7.20 -15.80 -2.69
CA TYR A 47 -5.98 -15.64 -3.48
C TYR A 47 -4.99 -16.80 -3.27
N LEU A 48 -4.76 -17.20 -2.02
CA LEU A 48 -3.84 -18.29 -1.69
C LEU A 48 -4.33 -19.63 -2.24
N LYS A 49 -5.63 -19.95 -2.13
CA LYS A 49 -6.22 -21.16 -2.72
C LYS A 49 -6.04 -21.20 -4.24
N ALA A 50 -6.21 -20.06 -4.91
CA ALA A 50 -6.04 -19.96 -6.36
C ALA A 50 -4.57 -20.09 -6.80
N LYS A 51 -3.62 -19.50 -6.07
CA LYS A 51 -2.20 -19.51 -6.44
C LYS A 51 -1.44 -20.76 -5.99
N LYS A 52 -1.83 -21.38 -4.87
CA LYS A 52 -1.23 -22.55 -4.21
C LYS A 52 0.22 -22.36 -3.72
N VAL A 53 1.08 -21.72 -4.51
CA VAL A 53 2.47 -21.38 -4.18
C VAL A 53 2.69 -19.91 -4.46
N ILE A 54 3.18 -19.17 -3.45
CA ILE A 54 3.48 -17.75 -3.56
C ILE A 54 4.98 -17.57 -3.78
N LYS A 55 5.35 -16.98 -4.91
CA LYS A 55 6.74 -16.58 -5.18
C LYS A 55 7.13 -15.42 -4.26
N PRO A 56 8.44 -15.23 -3.97
CA PRO A 56 8.91 -14.06 -3.25
C PRO A 56 8.35 -12.76 -3.87
N VAL A 57 7.72 -11.94 -3.03
CA VAL A 57 7.16 -10.65 -3.43
C VAL A 57 8.11 -9.56 -2.96
N ARG A 58 8.43 -8.61 -3.84
CA ARG A 58 9.18 -7.41 -3.45
C ARG A 58 8.21 -6.35 -2.94
N PRO A 59 8.29 -5.94 -1.65
CA PRO A 59 7.44 -4.89 -1.14
C PRO A 59 7.72 -3.55 -1.84
N ASN A 60 6.67 -2.78 -2.11
CA ASN A 60 6.81 -1.40 -2.56
C ASN A 60 7.10 -0.52 -1.35
N THR A 61 8.39 -0.23 -1.11
CA THR A 61 8.86 0.54 0.05
C THR A 61 9.24 1.95 -0.37
N PRO A 62 8.91 2.98 0.43
CA PRO A 62 9.34 4.33 0.15
C PRO A 62 10.86 4.46 0.33
N LYS A 63 11.46 5.39 -0.41
CA LYS A 63 12.81 5.85 -0.09
C LYS A 63 12.74 6.73 1.16
N LEU A 64 13.48 6.34 2.19
CA LEU A 64 13.64 7.15 3.39
C LEU A 64 14.88 8.04 3.24
N VAL A 65 14.73 9.33 3.57
CA VAL A 65 15.81 10.33 3.47
C VAL A 65 16.23 10.73 4.87
N GLY A 66 17.55 10.85 5.11
CA GLY A 66 18.10 11.31 6.39
C GLY A 66 18.03 10.29 7.53
N VAL A 67 17.85 9.01 7.23
CA VAL A 67 17.74 7.92 8.23
C VAL A 67 19.01 7.07 8.35
N THR A 68 20.15 7.55 7.85
CA THR A 68 21.43 6.84 7.93
C THR A 68 21.78 6.55 9.39
N GLY A 69 22.12 5.29 9.70
CA GLY A 69 22.49 4.85 11.05
C GLY A 69 21.30 4.55 11.96
N ASN A 70 20.07 4.49 11.46
CA ASN A 70 18.91 4.09 12.25
C ASN A 70 18.96 2.58 12.56
N PRO A 71 19.11 2.16 13.84
CA PRO A 71 19.26 0.75 14.22
C PRO A 71 17.98 -0.09 14.03
N GLY A 72 16.83 0.55 13.80
CA GLY A 72 15.56 -0.11 13.48
C GLY A 72 15.31 -0.31 11.99
N LEU A 73 16.18 0.20 11.12
CA LEU A 73 16.13 -0.02 9.68
C LEU A 73 17.30 -0.93 9.30
N ALA A 74 17.00 -2.22 9.12
CA ALA A 74 17.96 -3.22 8.65
C ALA A 74 18.35 -3.02 7.18
#